data_AF-A0A8B7CF34-F1
#
_entry.id   AF-A0A8B7CF34-F1
#
_cell.length_a   1.000
_cell.length_b   1.000
_cell.length_c   1.000
_cell.angle_alpha   90.00
_cell.angle_beta   90.00
_cell.angle_gamma   90.00
#
_symmetry.space_group_name_H-M   'P 1'
#
loop_
_entity.id
_entity.type
_entity.pdbx_description
1 polymer ?
#
loop_
_entity_poly.entity_id
_entity_poly.type
_entity_poly.pdbx_seq_one_letter_code
_entity_poly.pdbx_strand_id
1 'polypeptide(L)'
;MAFHRDMDMCSFVNERKDAAVPFKAEPEVSNVEDISLAGKSVSGWLNELDTIAKEVETELVSRDIGCHLEEVLEAVNAVLFESRGFKRLPVFLDSKFSYFHIVLSCGCGSAIVLSIIYIEICRRLGITIVGSCVGEDFLIWPQTGNPEELFRASSGCSLFAMINGNCVQDPRSKASDLNSKSLLELDIATNRDIIGIALANLIRLHWKRAPRANWGLMLTSPLRPVHPGNDKTNMAESTRNPLFRPQELRLAIMASERLLILQPHNWRLRRDHGMLLYFNRRYGEAVQELSICMAFAPVEEAEVLEPFVEKLHLLRLLSSWESWEQAGSVAIP
;
A
#
# COMPACT_ATOMS: atom_id res chain seq x y z
N MET A 1 -15.96 23.50 -13.88
CA MET A 1 -14.86 22.59 -13.45
C MET A 1 -13.78 23.27 -12.60
N ALA A 2 -13.35 24.50 -12.92
CA ALA A 2 -12.39 25.26 -12.09
C ALA A 2 -12.83 25.36 -10.63
N PHE A 3 -14.11 25.67 -10.40
CA PHE A 3 -14.74 25.68 -9.08
C PHE A 3 -14.53 24.40 -8.25
N HIS A 4 -14.58 23.21 -8.89
CA HIS A 4 -14.34 21.95 -8.18
C HIS A 4 -12.86 21.74 -7.86
N ARG A 5 -11.93 22.17 -8.73
CA ARG A 5 -10.50 22.12 -8.44
C ARG A 5 -10.13 23.08 -7.30
N ASP A 6 -10.72 24.26 -7.28
CA ASP A 6 -10.55 25.23 -6.20
C ASP A 6 -11.12 24.70 -4.88
N MET A 7 -12.27 24.02 -4.93
CA MET A 7 -12.80 23.30 -3.76
C MET A 7 -11.88 22.17 -3.29
N ASP A 8 -11.35 21.36 -4.21
CA ASP A 8 -10.41 20.28 -3.89
C ASP A 8 -9.13 20.87 -3.26
N MET A 9 -8.65 22.01 -3.77
CA MET A 9 -7.50 22.73 -3.22
C MET A 9 -7.79 23.29 -1.82
N CYS A 10 -8.94 23.93 -1.61
CA CYS A 10 -9.37 24.42 -0.30
C CYS A 10 -9.55 23.27 0.69
N SER A 11 -10.12 22.14 0.25
CA SER A 11 -10.27 20.94 1.07
C SER A 11 -8.92 20.33 1.43
N PHE A 12 -7.97 20.31 0.50
CA PHE A 12 -6.61 19.86 0.76
C PHE A 12 -5.89 20.75 1.79
N VAL A 13 -6.05 22.07 1.69
CA VAL A 13 -5.51 23.02 2.68
C VAL A 13 -6.14 22.80 4.05
N ASN A 14 -7.45 22.55 4.11
CA ASN A 14 -8.14 22.26 5.37
C ASN A 14 -7.71 20.90 5.96
N GLU A 15 -7.60 19.85 5.14
CA GLU A 15 -7.07 18.55 5.56
C GLU A 15 -5.63 18.66 6.10
N ARG A 16 -4.81 19.56 5.53
CA ARG A 16 -3.46 19.85 6.03
C ARG A 16 -3.45 20.63 7.34
N LYS A 17 -4.46 21.47 7.62
CA LYS A 17 -4.58 22.18 8.90
C LYS A 17 -4.93 21.24 10.05
N ASP A 18 -5.70 20.18 9.75
CA ASP A 18 -6.05 19.14 10.72
C ASP A 18 -4.94 18.09 10.91
N ALA A 19 -3.97 18.03 9.98
CA ALA A 19 -2.78 17.21 10.13
C ALA A 19 -1.77 17.90 11.07
N ALA A 20 -1.52 17.29 12.24
CA ALA A 20 -0.68 17.84 13.31
C ALA A 20 0.79 18.15 12.95
N VAL A 21 1.22 17.91 11.70
CA VAL A 21 2.57 18.25 11.21
C VAL A 21 2.48 18.77 9.78
N PRO A 22 2.98 19.98 9.48
CA PRO A 22 3.06 20.48 8.11
C PRO A 22 4.10 19.66 7.34
N PHE A 23 3.69 19.00 6.25
CA PHE A 23 4.62 18.41 5.29
C PHE A 23 5.35 19.54 4.56
N LYS A 24 6.58 19.86 4.99
CA LYS A 24 7.50 20.68 4.20
C LYS A 24 7.91 19.84 2.98
N ALA A 25 7.78 20.41 1.79
CA ALA A 25 8.43 19.85 0.62
C ALA A 25 9.94 19.86 0.89
N GLU A 26 10.54 18.69 1.06
CA GLU A 26 11.99 18.59 1.07
C GLU A 26 12.51 19.01 -0.31
N PRO A 27 13.64 19.72 -0.38
CA PRO A 27 14.25 20.10 -1.66
C PRO A 27 14.47 18.85 -2.52
N GLU A 28 14.49 19.01 -3.84
CA GLU A 28 14.80 17.92 -4.77
C GLU A 28 16.14 17.26 -4.39
N VAL A 29 16.06 16.15 -3.68
CA VAL A 29 17.23 15.41 -3.22
C VAL A 29 17.75 14.60 -4.40
N SER A 30 18.97 14.90 -4.83
CA SER A 30 19.60 14.26 -6.00
C SER A 30 20.14 12.86 -5.71
N ASN A 31 20.40 12.53 -4.44
CA ASN A 31 20.87 11.21 -3.99
C ASN A 31 19.91 10.57 -2.98
N VAL A 32 19.62 9.28 -3.16
CA VAL A 32 18.75 8.50 -2.25
C VAL A 32 19.28 8.46 -0.82
N GLU A 33 20.60 8.56 -0.65
CA GLU A 33 21.30 8.51 0.64
C GLU A 33 21.09 9.77 1.50
N ASP A 34 20.77 10.89 0.87
CA ASP A 34 20.52 12.18 1.54
C ASP A 34 19.07 12.31 2.02
N ILE A 35 18.20 11.35 1.71
CA ILE A 35 16.81 11.33 2.16
C ILE A 35 16.77 11.00 3.66
N SER A 36 16.26 11.93 4.46
CA SER A 36 16.07 11.75 5.90
C SER A 36 14.63 11.33 6.20
N LEU A 37 14.46 10.16 6.81
CA LEU A 37 13.16 9.64 7.24
C LEU A 37 13.10 9.67 8.77
N ALA A 38 12.23 10.51 9.31
CA ALA A 38 12.11 10.76 10.76
C ALA A 38 13.46 11.09 11.44
N GLY A 39 14.32 11.86 10.75
CA GLY A 39 15.60 12.32 11.29
C GLY A 39 16.77 11.33 11.14
N LYS A 40 16.56 10.15 10.55
CA LYS A 40 17.62 9.18 10.22
C LYS A 40 17.74 9.00 8.71
N SER A 41 18.96 8.84 8.21
CA SER A 41 19.23 8.42 6.82
C SER A 41 18.81 6.95 6.61
N VAL A 42 18.80 6.52 5.34
CA VAL A 42 18.59 5.10 4.99
C VAL A 42 19.61 4.20 5.69
N SER A 43 20.89 4.58 5.71
CA SER A 43 21.94 3.84 6.42
C SER A 43 21.68 3.78 7.94
N GLY A 44 21.13 4.83 8.53
CA GLY A 44 20.71 4.84 9.92
C GLY A 44 19.61 3.80 10.23
N TRP A 45 18.68 3.59 9.31
CA TRP A 45 17.64 2.55 9.45
C TRP A 45 18.18 1.14 9.19
N LEU A 46 19.15 0.98 8.30
CA LEU A 46 19.83 -0.32 8.10
C LEU A 46 20.64 -0.72 9.34
N ASN A 47 21.32 0.22 9.98
CA ASN A 47 22.01 -0.03 11.25
C ASN A 47 21.05 -0.44 12.38
N GLU A 48 19.79 0.00 12.35
CA GLU A 48 18.78 -0.44 13.31
C GLU A 48 18.50 -1.94 13.17
N LEU A 49 18.42 -2.44 11.93
CA LEU A 49 18.26 -3.86 11.65
C LEU A 49 19.50 -4.66 12.07
N ASP A 50 20.70 -4.11 11.85
CA ASP A 50 21.95 -4.72 12.33
C ASP A 50 21.99 -4.79 13.86
N THR A 51 21.47 -3.77 14.54
CA THR A 51 21.37 -3.72 16.00
C THR A 51 20.41 -4.79 16.50
N ILE A 52 19.24 -4.93 15.88
CA ILE A 52 18.28 -6.00 16.23
C ILE A 52 18.91 -7.39 16.00
N ALA A 53 19.63 -7.59 14.90
CA ALA A 53 20.28 -8.87 14.64
C ALA A 53 21.34 -9.20 15.71
N LYS A 54 22.13 -8.21 16.16
CA LYS A 54 23.08 -8.38 17.27
C LYS A 54 22.38 -8.71 18.59
N GLU A 55 21.22 -8.12 18.87
CA GLU A 55 20.42 -8.48 20.04
C GLU A 55 19.99 -9.96 19.99
N VAL A 56 19.63 -10.47 18.82
CA VAL A 56 19.34 -11.89 18.63
C VAL A 56 20.57 -12.76 18.88
N GLU A 57 21.75 -12.37 18.38
CA GLU A 57 23.00 -13.09 18.67
C GLU A 57 23.29 -13.14 20.17
N THR A 58 23.07 -12.03 20.89
CA THR A 58 23.24 -12.01 22.35
C THR A 58 22.24 -12.89 23.09
N GLU A 59 21.01 -12.97 22.60
CA GLU A 59 19.97 -13.85 23.15
C GLU A 59 20.30 -15.34 22.89
N LEU A 60 20.94 -15.67 21.77
CA LEU A 60 21.39 -17.03 21.49
C LEU A 60 22.55 -17.45 22.41
N VAL A 61 23.53 -16.57 22.60
CA VAL A 61 24.68 -16.84 23.49
C VAL A 61 24.23 -16.99 24.95
N SER A 62 23.26 -16.21 25.41
CA SER A 62 22.79 -16.26 26.80
C SER A 62 22.09 -17.57 27.16
N ARG A 63 21.49 -18.24 26.17
CA ARG A 63 20.76 -19.49 26.36
C ARG A 63 21.64 -20.76 26.23
N ASP A 64 22.91 -20.63 25.86
CA ASP A 64 23.83 -21.75 25.59
C ASP A 64 23.28 -22.73 24.54
N ILE A 65 22.53 -22.18 23.59
CA ILE A 65 21.75 -22.92 22.60
C ILE A 65 22.59 -23.21 21.34
N GLY A 66 22.31 -24.35 20.69
CA GLY A 66 22.99 -24.80 19.47
C GLY A 66 22.69 -23.93 18.24
N CYS A 67 23.30 -24.29 17.11
CA CYS A 67 23.09 -23.62 15.82
C CYS A 67 21.87 -24.16 15.06
N HIS A 68 20.85 -24.70 15.74
CA HIS A 68 19.69 -25.28 15.07
C HIS A 68 18.74 -24.18 14.58
N LEU A 69 18.11 -24.41 13.43
CA LEU A 69 17.24 -23.41 12.78
C LEU A 69 16.07 -22.97 13.69
N GLU A 70 15.43 -23.91 14.38
CA GLU A 70 14.29 -23.64 15.26
C GLU A 70 14.67 -22.73 16.42
N GLU A 71 15.81 -23.00 17.04
CA GLU A 71 16.39 -22.24 18.13
C GLU A 71 16.70 -20.78 17.73
N VAL A 72 17.25 -20.57 16.54
CA VAL A 72 17.49 -19.23 16.01
C VAL A 72 16.18 -18.49 15.76
N LEU A 73 15.17 -19.16 15.19
CA LEU A 73 13.87 -18.55 14.93
C LEU A 73 13.11 -18.21 16.23
N GLU A 74 13.26 -19.03 17.27
CA GLU A 74 12.75 -18.73 18.61
C GLU A 74 13.42 -17.51 19.22
N ALA A 75 14.74 -17.39 19.11
CA ALA A 75 15.46 -16.20 19.59
C ALA A 75 15.05 -14.93 18.82
N VAL A 76 14.87 -15.02 17.49
CA VAL A 76 14.34 -13.91 16.68
C VAL A 76 12.94 -13.51 17.17
N ASN A 77 12.07 -14.49 17.43
CA ASN A 77 10.72 -14.22 17.92
C ASN A 77 10.73 -13.56 19.31
N ALA A 78 11.58 -14.03 20.22
CA ALA A 78 11.74 -13.44 21.55
C ALA A 78 12.17 -11.98 21.45
N VAL A 79 13.23 -11.67 20.68
CA VAL A 79 13.72 -10.30 20.54
C VAL A 79 12.70 -9.40 19.87
N LEU A 80 12.09 -9.82 18.76
CA LEU A 80 11.14 -8.98 18.04
C LEU A 80 9.83 -8.80 18.80
N PHE A 81 9.19 -9.87 19.25
CA PHE A 81 7.83 -9.78 19.76
C PHE A 81 7.75 -9.62 21.27
N GLU A 82 8.69 -10.18 22.03
CA GLU A 82 8.68 -10.14 23.49
C GLU A 82 9.51 -8.95 24.00
N SER A 83 10.76 -8.83 23.58
CA SER A 83 11.67 -7.77 24.05
C SER A 83 11.36 -6.41 23.43
N ARG A 84 11.27 -6.33 22.10
CA ARG A 84 10.97 -5.09 21.37
C ARG A 84 9.48 -4.83 21.17
N GLY A 85 8.63 -5.80 21.49
CA GLY A 85 7.18 -5.62 21.53
C GLY A 85 6.54 -5.37 20.16
N PHE A 86 7.12 -5.89 19.07
CA PHE A 86 6.52 -5.75 17.75
C PHE A 86 5.11 -6.38 17.72
N LYS A 87 4.16 -5.74 17.03
CA LYS A 87 2.77 -6.18 16.96
C LYS A 87 2.23 -6.04 15.55
N ARG A 88 1.65 -7.13 15.05
CA ARG A 88 0.91 -7.13 13.79
C ARG A 88 -0.40 -6.38 13.98
N LEU A 89 -0.64 -5.40 13.11
CA LEU A 89 -1.91 -4.69 13.01
C LEU A 89 -2.53 -4.89 11.63
N PRO A 90 -3.87 -4.84 11.52
CA PRO A 90 -4.54 -4.89 10.23
C PRO A 90 -4.07 -3.74 9.33
N VAL A 91 -3.80 -4.05 8.05
CA VAL A 91 -3.32 -3.08 7.04
C VAL A 91 -4.20 -1.83 6.98
N PHE A 92 -5.50 -1.97 7.25
CA PHE A 92 -6.49 -0.90 7.11
C PHE A 92 -6.62 0.08 8.28
N LEU A 93 -5.92 -0.17 9.39
CA LEU A 93 -6.07 0.60 10.62
C LEU A 93 -5.39 1.97 10.55
N ASP A 94 -4.13 2.02 10.11
CA ASP A 94 -3.39 3.26 9.87
C ASP A 94 -2.31 3.06 8.79
N SER A 95 -2.12 4.06 7.91
CA SER A 95 -1.08 4.04 6.89
C SER A 95 0.32 4.08 7.50
N LYS A 96 0.44 4.65 8.70
CA LYS A 96 1.68 4.65 9.52
C LYS A 96 2.30 3.26 9.67
N PHE A 97 1.47 2.22 9.79
CA PHE A 97 1.92 0.83 9.97
C PHE A 97 2.39 0.15 8.68
N SER A 98 2.36 0.88 7.56
CA SER A 98 2.89 0.43 6.27
C SER A 98 4.22 1.11 5.91
N TYR A 99 4.70 2.06 6.71
CA TYR A 99 5.99 2.74 6.49
C TYR A 99 7.08 2.15 7.37
N PHE A 100 8.12 1.61 6.74
CA PHE A 100 9.19 0.85 7.40
C PHE A 100 9.82 1.57 8.61
N HIS A 101 10.24 2.82 8.42
CA HIS A 101 10.87 3.63 9.48
C HIS A 101 9.95 3.88 10.69
N ILE A 102 8.65 4.05 10.45
CA ILE A 102 7.67 4.21 11.53
C ILE A 102 7.50 2.89 12.26
N VAL A 103 7.35 1.78 11.53
CA VAL A 103 7.17 0.45 12.12
C VAL A 103 8.37 0.06 12.99
N LEU A 104 9.61 0.31 12.54
CA LEU A 104 10.81 0.08 13.34
C LEU A 104 10.83 0.92 14.63
N SER A 105 10.26 2.12 14.60
CA SER A 105 10.21 3.01 15.77
C SER A 105 9.09 2.70 16.74
N CYS A 106 7.91 2.33 16.25
CA CYS A 106 6.71 2.14 17.07
C CYS A 106 6.42 0.67 17.41
N GLY A 107 7.11 -0.28 16.77
CA GLY A 107 6.87 -1.72 16.91
C GLY A 107 5.58 -2.21 16.23
N CYS A 108 4.70 -1.33 15.78
CA CYS A 108 3.39 -1.71 15.24
C CYS A 108 3.41 -1.68 13.71
N GLY A 109 3.13 -2.81 13.06
CA GLY A 109 3.30 -2.95 11.62
C GLY A 109 2.25 -3.82 10.93
N SER A 110 2.07 -3.59 9.64
CA SER A 110 1.33 -4.51 8.77
C SER A 110 2.10 -5.82 8.59
N ALA A 111 1.37 -6.89 8.21
CA ALA A 111 1.96 -8.21 7.99
C ALA A 111 3.17 -8.18 7.05
N ILE A 112 3.05 -7.47 5.93
CA ILE A 112 4.12 -7.36 4.93
C ILE A 112 5.36 -6.64 5.47
N VAL A 113 5.19 -5.56 6.24
CA VAL A 113 6.35 -4.82 6.78
C VAL A 113 7.05 -5.64 7.87
N LEU A 114 6.29 -6.28 8.76
CA LEU A 114 6.88 -7.18 9.76
C LEU A 114 7.58 -8.38 9.11
N SER A 115 7.01 -8.91 8.03
CA SER A 115 7.63 -9.97 7.24
C SER A 115 8.96 -9.53 6.64
N ILE A 116 9.04 -8.32 6.08
CA ILE A 116 10.29 -7.77 5.57
C ILE A 116 11.31 -7.63 6.70
N ILE A 117 10.93 -7.06 7.85
CA ILE A 117 11.82 -6.93 9.02
C ILE A 117 12.36 -8.30 9.43
N TYR A 118 11.49 -9.31 9.53
CA TYR A 118 11.88 -10.66 9.92
C TYR A 118 12.83 -11.32 8.91
N ILE A 119 12.50 -11.28 7.62
CA ILE A 119 13.36 -11.79 6.55
C ILE A 119 14.74 -11.11 6.61
N GLU A 120 14.77 -9.80 6.83
CA GLU A 120 15.96 -8.96 6.83
C GLU A 120 16.88 -9.22 8.04
N ILE A 121 16.29 -9.53 9.20
CA ILE A 121 17.02 -9.93 10.41
C ILE A 121 17.55 -11.35 10.25
N CYS A 122 16.72 -12.32 9.86
CA CYS A 122 17.17 -13.69 9.64
C CYS A 122 18.31 -13.76 8.61
N ARG A 123 18.26 -12.93 7.55
CA ARG A 123 19.33 -12.88 6.56
C ARG A 123 20.67 -12.42 7.15
N ARG A 124 20.67 -11.50 8.11
CA ARG A 124 21.89 -11.07 8.83
C ARG A 124 22.48 -12.20 9.67
N LEU A 125 21.62 -13.08 10.18
CA LEU A 125 21.98 -14.28 10.93
C LEU A 125 22.36 -15.46 10.01
N GLY A 126 22.43 -15.25 8.68
CA GLY A 126 22.76 -16.29 7.71
C GLY A 126 21.61 -17.23 7.35
N ILE A 127 20.39 -16.96 7.81
CA ILE A 127 19.20 -17.76 7.52
C ILE A 127 18.42 -17.14 6.37
N THR A 128 18.14 -17.95 5.35
CA THR A 128 17.31 -17.50 4.22
C THR A 128 15.84 -17.77 4.52
N ILE A 129 15.06 -16.71 4.67
CA ILE A 129 13.60 -16.76 4.75
C ILE A 129 13.04 -16.37 3.39
N VAL A 130 12.13 -17.18 2.88
CA VAL A 130 11.35 -16.92 1.67
C VAL A 130 9.93 -16.56 2.05
N GLY A 131 9.19 -15.98 1.10
CA GLY A 131 7.77 -15.74 1.29
C GLY A 131 7.01 -15.76 -0.01
N SER A 132 5.69 -15.86 0.09
CA SER A 132 4.78 -15.85 -1.05
C SER A 132 3.48 -15.14 -0.70
N CYS A 133 2.84 -14.57 -1.72
CA CYS A 133 1.54 -13.93 -1.60
C CYS A 133 0.43 -14.97 -1.75
N VAL A 134 -0.42 -15.09 -0.73
CA VAL A 134 -1.57 -15.99 -0.76
C VAL A 134 -2.83 -15.20 -0.46
N GLY A 135 -3.55 -14.83 -1.53
CA GLY A 135 -4.74 -13.99 -1.42
C GLY A 135 -4.40 -12.57 -0.96
N GLU A 136 -4.86 -12.19 0.22
CA GLU A 136 -4.54 -10.90 0.85
C GLU A 136 -3.41 -11.00 1.88
N ASP A 137 -2.94 -12.22 2.15
CA ASP A 137 -1.90 -12.50 3.13
C ASP A 137 -0.54 -12.66 2.45
N PHE A 138 0.52 -12.34 3.20
CA PHE A 138 1.89 -12.64 2.81
C PHE A 138 2.46 -13.59 3.84
N LEU A 139 2.84 -14.78 3.38
CA LEU A 139 3.35 -15.85 4.23
C LEU A 139 4.86 -15.91 4.09
N ILE A 140 5.55 -16.08 5.21
CA ILE A 140 6.99 -16.33 5.25
C ILE A 140 7.33 -17.66 5.92
N TRP A 141 8.42 -18.28 5.48
CA TRP A 141 8.99 -19.51 6.04
C TRP A 141 10.48 -19.64 5.66
N PRO A 142 11.29 -20.38 6.43
CA PRO A 142 12.69 -20.60 6.10
C PRO A 142 12.83 -21.51 4.88
N GLN A 143 13.82 -21.21 4.04
CA GLN A 143 14.17 -22.04 2.90
C GLN A 143 14.83 -23.33 3.41
N THR A 144 14.06 -24.40 3.51
CA THR A 144 14.52 -25.73 3.92
C THR A 144 14.11 -26.79 2.89
N GLY A 145 14.86 -27.90 2.85
CA GLY A 145 14.51 -29.07 2.03
C GLY A 145 13.33 -29.88 2.58
N ASN A 146 12.93 -29.67 3.84
CA ASN A 146 11.85 -30.42 4.48
C ASN A 146 10.81 -29.50 5.17
N PRO A 147 9.84 -28.95 4.41
CA PRO A 147 8.79 -28.08 4.98
C PRO A 147 7.84 -28.83 5.93
N GLU A 148 7.75 -30.16 5.85
CA GLU A 148 6.86 -30.94 6.74
C GLU A 148 7.31 -30.88 8.22
N GLU A 149 8.61 -30.81 8.47
CA GLU A 149 9.16 -30.66 9.83
C GLU A 149 8.81 -29.30 10.44
N LEU A 150 8.86 -28.22 9.66
CA LEU A 150 8.42 -26.89 10.11
C LEU A 150 6.95 -26.88 10.53
N PHE A 151 6.07 -27.51 9.75
CA PHE A 151 4.65 -27.58 10.10
C PHE A 151 4.40 -28.48 11.32
N ARG A 152 5.16 -29.57 11.47
CA ARG A 152 5.04 -30.48 12.62
C ARG A 152 5.57 -29.87 13.92
N ALA A 153 6.73 -29.22 13.90
CA ALA A 153 7.24 -28.49 15.06
C ALA A 153 6.29 -27.35 15.49
N SER A 154 5.52 -26.81 14.53
CA SER A 154 4.56 -25.74 14.74
C SER A 154 3.17 -26.17 15.24
N SER A 155 2.95 -27.46 15.56
CA SER A 155 1.64 -28.02 15.90
C SER A 155 1.14 -27.61 17.29
N GLY A 156 0.88 -26.31 17.48
CA GLY A 156 0.20 -25.75 18.65
C GLY A 156 0.07 -24.23 18.57
N CYS A 157 1.18 -23.55 18.25
CA CYS A 157 1.28 -22.12 17.98
C CYS A 157 2.45 -21.95 17.01
N SER A 158 2.19 -21.66 15.73
CA SER A 158 3.29 -21.61 14.76
C SER A 158 4.29 -20.51 15.11
N LEU A 159 5.59 -20.80 15.00
CA LEU A 159 6.67 -19.80 15.11
C LEU A 159 6.41 -18.57 14.22
N PHE A 160 5.64 -18.75 13.13
CA PHE A 160 5.25 -17.68 12.22
C PHE A 160 3.84 -17.13 12.46
N ALA A 161 3.05 -17.66 13.39
CA ALA A 161 1.69 -17.19 13.67
C ALA A 161 1.65 -15.70 14.07
N MET A 162 2.73 -15.18 14.66
CA MET A 162 2.84 -13.75 14.98
C MET A 162 2.91 -12.86 13.72
N ILE A 163 3.58 -13.34 12.66
CA ILE A 163 3.79 -12.60 11.41
C ILE A 163 2.73 -12.95 10.37
N ASN A 164 2.61 -14.24 10.07
CA ASN A 164 1.64 -14.80 9.13
C ASN A 164 0.23 -14.76 9.71
N GLY A 165 0.05 -14.52 11.01
CA GLY A 165 -1.26 -14.50 11.65
C GLY A 165 -1.82 -15.91 11.79
N ASN A 166 -3.06 -16.01 12.25
CA ASN A 166 -3.82 -17.25 12.21
C ASN A 166 -4.45 -17.49 10.83
N CYS A 167 -3.86 -16.97 9.75
CA CYS A 167 -4.46 -16.98 8.42
C CYS A 167 -4.66 -18.40 7.87
N VAL A 168 -3.75 -19.33 8.19
CA VAL A 168 -3.92 -20.76 7.85
C VAL A 168 -5.06 -21.42 8.64
N GLN A 169 -5.47 -20.83 9.77
CA GLN A 169 -6.57 -21.32 10.59
C GLN A 169 -7.88 -20.55 10.36
N ASP A 170 -7.86 -19.38 9.70
CA ASP A 170 -9.06 -18.62 9.34
C ASP A 170 -9.66 -19.23 8.06
N PRO A 171 -10.81 -19.91 8.13
CA PRO A 171 -11.42 -20.56 6.97
C PRO A 171 -11.87 -19.58 5.86
N ARG A 172 -11.79 -18.27 6.10
CA ARG A 172 -12.05 -17.23 5.10
C ARG A 172 -10.79 -16.80 4.35
N SER A 173 -9.60 -17.11 4.86
CA SER A 173 -8.35 -16.78 4.19
C SER A 173 -8.05 -17.84 3.14
N LYS A 174 -7.52 -17.42 1.99
CA LYS A 174 -7.00 -18.36 0.98
C LYS A 174 -5.81 -19.19 1.49
N ALA A 175 -5.20 -18.76 2.60
CA ALA A 175 -4.14 -19.50 3.26
C ALA A 175 -4.64 -20.73 4.03
N SER A 176 -5.93 -20.86 4.31
CA SER A 176 -6.46 -22.02 5.06
C SER A 176 -6.38 -23.33 4.30
N ASP A 177 -6.35 -23.25 2.97
CA ASP A 177 -6.27 -24.42 2.10
C ASP A 177 -4.83 -24.96 1.97
N LEU A 178 -3.86 -24.27 2.57
CA LEU A 178 -2.46 -24.65 2.49
C LEU A 178 -2.14 -25.81 3.43
N ASN A 179 -1.40 -26.78 2.89
CA ASN A 179 -0.72 -27.82 3.67
C ASN A 179 0.80 -27.73 3.47
N SER A 180 1.56 -28.59 4.16
CA SER A 180 3.02 -28.62 4.08
C SER A 180 3.56 -28.86 2.66
N LYS A 181 2.81 -29.57 1.81
CA LYS A 181 3.18 -29.84 0.41
C LYS A 181 2.85 -28.65 -0.49
N SER A 182 1.76 -27.93 -0.20
CA SER A 182 1.36 -26.73 -0.93
C SER A 182 2.41 -25.61 -0.89
N LEU A 183 3.22 -25.50 0.18
CA LEU A 183 4.29 -24.48 0.22
C LEU A 183 5.35 -24.65 -0.86
N LEU A 184 5.60 -25.88 -1.33
CA LEU A 184 6.57 -26.15 -2.40
C LEU A 184 6.04 -25.73 -3.78
N GLU A 185 4.72 -25.61 -3.92
CA GLU A 185 4.06 -25.20 -5.15
C GLU A 185 3.84 -23.69 -5.23
N LEU A 186 4.07 -22.95 -4.14
CA LEU A 186 3.94 -21.50 -4.12
C LEU A 186 5.11 -20.83 -4.82
N ASP A 187 4.80 -19.85 -5.66
CA ASP A 187 5.80 -18.99 -6.26
C ASP A 187 6.47 -18.15 -5.18
N ILE A 188 7.78 -18.30 -5.04
CA ILE A 188 8.59 -17.50 -4.12
C ILE A 188 8.61 -16.05 -4.61
N ALA A 189 8.17 -15.14 -3.76
CA ALA A 189 8.14 -13.72 -4.04
C ALA A 189 9.55 -13.15 -4.19
N THR A 190 9.82 -12.50 -5.31
CA THR A 190 11.05 -11.72 -5.50
C THR A 190 10.99 -10.40 -4.72
N ASN A 191 12.11 -9.70 -4.58
CA ASN A 191 12.12 -8.34 -4.01
C ASN A 191 11.15 -7.40 -4.74
N ARG A 192 11.02 -7.55 -6.06
CA ARG A 192 10.08 -6.79 -6.90
C ARG A 192 8.63 -7.09 -6.52
N ASP A 193 8.30 -8.35 -6.26
CA ASP A 193 6.96 -8.77 -5.85
C ASP A 193 6.62 -8.28 -4.45
N ILE A 194 7.56 -8.37 -3.50
CA ILE A 194 7.39 -7.87 -2.13
C ILE A 194 7.08 -6.36 -2.14
N ILE A 195 7.83 -5.57 -2.90
CA ILE A 195 7.56 -4.13 -3.06
C ILE A 195 6.20 -3.92 -3.75
N GLY A 196 5.90 -4.72 -4.77
CA GLY A 196 4.60 -4.69 -5.46
C GLY A 196 3.41 -4.92 -4.53
N ILE A 197 3.50 -5.92 -3.64
CA ILE A 197 2.48 -6.24 -2.63
C ILE A 197 2.33 -5.09 -1.63
N ALA A 198 3.43 -4.52 -1.15
CA ALA A 198 3.41 -3.39 -0.23
C ALA A 198 2.73 -2.15 -0.87
N LEU A 199 3.06 -1.85 -2.13
CA LEU A 199 2.44 -0.75 -2.88
C LEU A 199 0.96 -1.01 -3.16
N ALA A 200 0.58 -2.22 -3.56
CA ALA A 200 -0.82 -2.59 -3.76
C ALA A 200 -1.65 -2.43 -2.47
N ASN A 201 -1.07 -2.79 -1.32
CA ASN A 201 -1.69 -2.57 -0.02
C ASN A 201 -1.88 -1.09 0.32
N LEU A 202 -0.90 -0.24 0.02
CA LEU A 202 -1.02 1.21 0.18
C LEU A 202 -2.10 1.81 -0.74
N ILE A 203 -2.16 1.39 -2.01
CA ILE A 203 -3.22 1.82 -2.93
C ILE A 203 -4.59 1.46 -2.36
N ARG A 204 -4.77 0.20 -1.95
CA ARG A 204 -6.03 -0.31 -1.38
C ARG A 204 -6.43 0.45 -0.11
N LEU A 205 -5.46 0.72 0.77
CA LEU A 205 -5.67 1.50 1.99
C LEU A 205 -6.14 2.92 1.70
N HIS A 206 -5.38 3.65 0.89
CA HIS A 206 -5.64 5.05 0.60
C HIS A 206 -6.91 5.22 -0.23
N TRP A 207 -7.14 4.32 -1.19
CA TRP A 207 -8.41 4.27 -1.93
C TRP A 207 -9.60 4.04 -1.00
N LYS A 208 -9.51 3.11 -0.05
CA LYS A 208 -10.60 2.85 0.91
C LYS A 208 -10.92 4.07 1.78
N ARG A 209 -9.93 4.92 2.06
CA ARG A 209 -10.05 6.15 2.87
C ARG A 209 -10.43 7.38 2.06
N ALA A 210 -10.25 7.35 0.74
CA ALA A 210 -10.46 8.51 -0.09
C ALA A 210 -11.93 8.95 -0.15
N PRO A 211 -12.93 8.09 -0.41
CA PRO A 211 -14.33 8.49 -0.41
C PRO A 211 -14.80 9.00 0.95
N ARG A 212 -15.54 10.12 0.99
CA ARG A 212 -16.14 10.64 2.23
C ARG A 212 -17.44 9.93 2.63
N ALA A 213 -18.21 9.45 1.66
CA ALA A 213 -19.56 8.89 1.89
C ALA A 213 -19.68 7.39 1.57
N ASN A 214 -18.72 6.78 0.87
CA ASN A 214 -18.81 5.40 0.40
C ASN A 214 -17.49 4.64 0.61
N TRP A 215 -17.28 4.11 1.82
CA TRP A 215 -16.11 3.29 2.13
C TRP A 215 -16.17 1.97 1.35
N GLY A 216 -15.10 1.63 0.62
CA GLY A 216 -14.95 0.32 0.01
C GLY A 216 -15.63 0.09 -1.35
N LEU A 217 -16.00 1.14 -2.08
CA LEU A 217 -16.33 0.98 -3.51
C LEU A 217 -15.12 0.43 -4.27
N MET A 218 -15.35 -0.46 -5.23
CA MET A 218 -14.27 -0.83 -6.15
C MET A 218 -13.87 0.41 -6.96
N LEU A 219 -12.59 0.48 -7.33
CA LEU A 219 -12.07 1.59 -8.13
C LEU A 219 -12.83 1.80 -9.44
N THR A 220 -13.42 0.74 -9.99
CA THR A 220 -14.22 0.76 -11.21
C THR A 220 -15.72 0.94 -10.97
N SER A 221 -16.18 1.04 -9.71
CA SER A 221 -17.60 1.21 -9.41
C SER A 221 -18.10 2.62 -9.80
N PRO A 222 -19.26 2.74 -10.45
CA PRO A 222 -19.89 4.03 -10.69
C PRO A 222 -20.13 4.77 -9.37
N LEU A 223 -19.75 6.04 -9.29
CA LEU A 223 -20.12 6.89 -8.16
C LEU A 223 -21.63 7.08 -8.18
N ARG A 224 -22.36 6.42 -7.28
CA ARG A 224 -23.75 6.78 -7.05
C ARG A 224 -23.80 8.10 -6.28
N PRO A 225 -24.55 9.11 -6.77
CA PRO A 225 -24.95 10.20 -5.91
C PRO A 225 -25.65 9.62 -4.70
N VAL A 226 -25.21 9.99 -3.49
CA VAL A 226 -25.99 9.74 -2.27
C VAL A 226 -27.37 10.33 -2.54
N HIS A 227 -28.41 9.48 -2.54
CA HIS A 227 -29.76 9.95 -2.76
C HIS A 227 -30.04 11.03 -1.71
N PRO A 228 -30.46 12.23 -2.12
CA PRO A 228 -30.86 13.23 -1.16
C PRO A 228 -32.10 12.66 -0.48
N GLY A 229 -31.97 12.29 0.80
CA GLY A 229 -33.13 12.25 1.67
C GLY A 229 -33.88 13.58 1.51
N ASN A 230 -35.20 13.51 1.56
CA ASN A 230 -36.18 14.53 1.12
C ASN A 230 -36.07 15.95 1.75
N ASP A 231 -34.96 16.28 2.40
CA ASP A 231 -34.70 17.56 3.06
C ASP A 231 -34.04 18.54 2.09
N LYS A 232 -34.88 19.35 1.46
CA LYS A 232 -34.52 20.40 0.49
C LYS A 232 -33.58 21.48 1.03
N THR A 233 -33.18 21.43 2.31
CA THR A 233 -32.28 22.39 2.96
C THR A 233 -30.79 22.11 2.77
N ASN A 234 -30.38 20.89 2.37
CA ASN A 234 -28.95 20.51 2.29
C ASN A 234 -28.40 20.37 0.86
N MET A 235 -29.18 20.68 -0.19
CA MET A 235 -28.72 20.59 -1.59
C MET A 235 -27.53 21.51 -1.92
N ALA A 236 -27.42 22.65 -1.23
CA ALA A 236 -26.30 23.56 -1.42
C ALA A 236 -25.01 23.11 -0.72
N GLU A 237 -25.11 22.27 0.32
CA GLU A 237 -23.95 21.80 1.11
C GLU A 237 -23.36 20.48 0.59
N SER A 238 -24.20 19.55 0.11
CA SER A 238 -23.70 18.28 -0.46
C SER A 238 -22.91 18.47 -1.75
N THR A 239 -23.22 19.53 -2.50
CA THR A 239 -22.51 19.93 -3.73
C THR A 239 -21.21 20.71 -3.45
N ARG A 240 -21.02 21.19 -2.20
CA ARG A 240 -19.88 22.02 -1.77
C ARG A 240 -18.74 21.24 -1.13
N ASN A 241 -18.91 19.96 -0.82
CA ASN A 241 -17.84 19.13 -0.27
C ASN A 241 -17.30 18.14 -1.31
N PRO A 242 -15.97 18.04 -1.50
CA PRO A 242 -15.38 17.04 -2.37
C PRO A 242 -15.84 15.62 -2.00
N LEU A 243 -16.19 14.82 -3.01
CA LEU A 243 -16.58 13.42 -2.82
C LEU A 243 -15.43 12.58 -2.24
N PHE A 244 -14.19 12.98 -2.55
CA PHE A 244 -12.97 12.34 -2.09
C PHE A 244 -12.14 13.29 -1.24
N ARG A 245 -11.41 12.73 -0.28
CA ARG A 245 -10.32 13.40 0.44
C ARG A 245 -9.13 13.54 -0.52
N PRO A 246 -8.75 14.76 -0.93
CA PRO A 246 -7.70 14.95 -1.92
C PRO A 246 -6.34 14.37 -1.49
N GLN A 247 -6.01 14.41 -0.20
CA GLN A 247 -4.75 13.87 0.30
C GLN A 247 -4.66 12.34 0.16
N GLU A 248 -5.72 11.61 0.54
CA GLU A 248 -5.76 10.14 0.43
C GLU A 248 -5.73 9.71 -1.04
N LEU A 249 -6.50 10.38 -1.91
CA LEU A 249 -6.50 10.10 -3.34
C LEU A 249 -5.12 10.35 -3.96
N ARG A 250 -4.44 11.42 -3.57
CA ARG A 250 -3.06 11.70 -4.02
C ARG A 250 -2.08 10.61 -3.59
N LEU A 251 -2.17 10.12 -2.35
CA LEU A 251 -1.30 9.04 -1.87
C LEU A 251 -1.56 7.72 -2.62
N ALA A 252 -2.83 7.41 -2.93
CA ALA A 252 -3.17 6.26 -3.78
C ALA A 252 -2.56 6.40 -5.18
N ILE A 253 -2.66 7.58 -5.81
CA ILE A 253 -2.05 7.87 -7.11
C ILE A 253 -0.54 7.64 -7.05
N MET A 254 0.15 8.24 -6.07
CA MET A 254 1.61 8.09 -5.92
C MET A 254 2.05 6.62 -5.75
N ALA A 255 1.30 5.83 -4.97
CA ALA A 255 1.59 4.40 -4.83
C ALA A 255 1.34 3.62 -6.14
N SER A 256 0.27 3.96 -6.88
CA SER A 256 -0.04 3.34 -8.18
C SER A 256 0.97 3.65 -9.27
N GLU A 257 1.52 4.88 -9.32
CA GLU A 257 2.61 5.26 -10.24
C GLU A 257 3.85 4.38 -10.02
N ARG A 258 4.25 4.18 -8.76
CA ARG A 258 5.39 3.34 -8.39
C ARG A 258 5.14 1.88 -8.73
N LEU A 259 3.93 1.39 -8.50
CA LEU A 259 3.56 0.01 -8.83
C LEU A 259 3.56 -0.22 -10.35
N LEU A 260 3.15 0.77 -11.14
CA LEU A 260 3.22 0.74 -12.59
C LEU A 260 4.66 0.69 -13.12
N ILE A 261 5.59 1.43 -12.51
CA ILE A 261 7.02 1.33 -12.84
C ILE A 261 7.52 -0.10 -12.61
N LEU A 262 7.06 -0.75 -11.52
CA LEU A 262 7.38 -2.14 -11.25
C LEU A 262 6.67 -3.13 -12.18
N GLN A 263 5.59 -2.78 -12.88
CA GLN A 263 4.88 -3.72 -13.77
C GLN A 263 4.29 -2.98 -14.99
N PRO A 264 5.14 -2.47 -15.90
CA PRO A 264 4.72 -1.53 -16.94
C PRO A 264 3.81 -2.13 -18.03
N HIS A 265 3.76 -3.46 -18.13
CA HIS A 265 2.91 -4.19 -19.08
C HIS A 265 1.61 -4.72 -18.46
N ASN A 266 1.40 -4.50 -17.17
CA ASN A 266 0.17 -4.92 -16.50
C ASN A 266 -0.95 -3.92 -16.78
N TRP A 267 -1.75 -4.21 -17.81
CA TRP A 267 -2.85 -3.33 -18.23
C TRP A 267 -3.86 -3.08 -17.11
N ARG A 268 -4.12 -4.04 -16.21
CA ARG A 268 -5.05 -3.85 -15.08
C ARG A 268 -4.57 -2.76 -14.12
N LEU A 269 -3.28 -2.78 -13.79
CA LEU A 269 -2.67 -1.75 -12.96
C LEU A 269 -2.69 -0.37 -13.66
N ARG A 270 -2.50 -0.35 -14.98
CA ARG A 270 -2.59 0.90 -15.76
C ARG A 270 -4.00 1.46 -15.81
N ARG A 271 -4.99 0.60 -16.03
CA ARG A 271 -6.42 0.95 -15.93
C ARG A 271 -6.70 1.58 -14.58
N ASP A 272 -6.31 0.91 -13.51
CA ASP A 272 -6.56 1.35 -12.14
C ASP A 272 -5.90 2.71 -11.86
N HIS A 273 -4.65 2.90 -12.28
CA HIS A 273 -3.99 4.21 -12.19
C HIS A 273 -4.72 5.31 -12.98
N GLY A 274 -5.14 5.04 -14.22
CA GLY A 274 -5.94 5.96 -15.03
C GLY A 274 -7.28 6.32 -14.37
N MET A 275 -7.93 5.36 -13.70
CA MET A 275 -9.15 5.61 -12.92
C MET A 275 -8.89 6.51 -11.71
N LEU A 276 -7.79 6.31 -10.97
CA LEU A 276 -7.41 7.20 -9.86
C LEU A 276 -7.18 8.64 -10.35
N LEU A 277 -6.52 8.81 -11.50
CA LEU A 277 -6.34 10.12 -12.14
C LEU A 277 -7.67 10.76 -12.54
N TYR A 278 -8.60 9.97 -13.07
CA TYR A 278 -9.96 10.43 -13.39
C TYR A 278 -10.69 10.95 -12.15
N PHE A 279 -10.67 10.21 -11.04
CA PHE A 279 -11.29 10.66 -9.79
C PHE A 279 -10.65 11.92 -9.22
N ASN A 280 -9.35 12.12 -9.47
CA ASN A 280 -8.63 13.33 -9.09
C ASN A 280 -8.76 14.46 -10.13
N ARG A 281 -9.67 14.31 -11.10
CA ARG A 281 -9.97 15.28 -12.17
C ARG A 281 -8.77 15.65 -13.06
N ARG A 282 -7.73 14.81 -13.10
CA ARG A 282 -6.57 14.91 -14.00
C ARG A 282 -6.91 14.26 -15.34
N TYR A 283 -7.96 14.76 -16.01
CA TYR A 283 -8.54 14.11 -17.18
C TYR A 283 -7.57 13.93 -18.35
N GLY A 284 -6.65 14.86 -18.57
CA GLY A 284 -5.64 14.73 -19.62
C GLY A 284 -4.74 13.50 -19.43
N GLU A 285 -4.26 13.32 -18.20
CA GLU A 285 -3.38 12.19 -17.84
C GLU A 285 -4.17 10.89 -17.74
N ALA A 286 -5.39 10.94 -17.20
CA ALA A 286 -6.30 9.79 -17.19
C ALA A 286 -6.59 9.28 -18.61
N VAL A 287 -6.88 10.18 -19.55
CA VAL A 287 -7.06 9.83 -20.97
C VAL A 287 -5.81 9.15 -21.52
N GLN A 288 -4.63 9.72 -21.27
CA GLN A 288 -3.37 9.15 -21.75
C GLN A 288 -3.16 7.73 -21.21
N GLU A 289 -3.24 7.54 -19.90
CA GLU A 289 -3.01 6.25 -19.27
C GLU A 289 -4.05 5.20 -19.68
N LEU A 290 -5.33 5.57 -19.77
CA LEU A 290 -6.39 4.66 -20.22
C LEU A 290 -6.29 4.33 -21.71
N SER A 291 -5.83 5.26 -22.56
CA SER A 291 -5.58 4.99 -23.98
C SER A 291 -4.43 4.01 -24.16
N ILE A 292 -3.34 4.19 -23.41
CA ILE A 292 -2.23 3.23 -23.41
C ILE A 292 -2.71 1.89 -22.83
N CYS A 293 -3.56 1.90 -21.79
CA CYS A 293 -4.14 0.69 -21.23
C CYS A 293 -4.88 -0.15 -22.30
N MET A 294 -5.71 0.48 -23.13
CA MET A 294 -6.44 -0.22 -24.20
C MET A 294 -5.50 -0.93 -25.18
N ALA A 295 -4.31 -0.37 -25.45
CA ALA A 295 -3.34 -1.00 -26.35
C ALA A 295 -2.72 -2.29 -25.79
N PHE A 296 -2.74 -2.50 -24.45
CA PHE A 296 -2.22 -3.71 -23.80
C PHE A 296 -3.32 -4.63 -23.24
N ALA A 297 -4.57 -4.17 -23.24
CA ALA A 297 -5.70 -4.93 -22.72
C ALA A 297 -6.21 -5.95 -23.76
N PRO A 298 -6.84 -7.05 -23.32
CA PRO A 298 -7.65 -7.89 -24.19
C PRO A 298 -8.71 -7.08 -24.92
N VAL A 299 -9.10 -7.50 -26.12
CA VAL A 299 -10.01 -6.76 -27.01
C VAL A 299 -11.34 -6.48 -26.29
N GLU A 300 -11.86 -7.46 -25.56
CA GLU A 300 -13.14 -7.36 -24.85
C GLU A 300 -13.10 -6.30 -23.74
N GLU A 301 -11.95 -6.17 -23.06
CA GLU A 301 -11.75 -5.17 -22.01
C GLU A 301 -11.51 -3.77 -22.60
N ALA A 302 -10.86 -3.69 -23.76
CA ALA A 302 -10.64 -2.45 -24.49
C ALA A 302 -11.97 -1.87 -25.02
N GLU A 303 -12.84 -2.71 -25.59
CA GLU A 303 -14.18 -2.30 -26.07
C GLU A 303 -15.05 -1.74 -24.94
N VAL A 304 -14.91 -2.27 -23.71
CA VAL A 304 -15.61 -1.73 -22.53
C VAL A 304 -15.05 -0.37 -22.10
N LEU A 305 -13.73 -0.18 -22.25
CA LEU A 305 -13.04 1.04 -21.81
C LEU A 305 -13.16 2.19 -22.81
N GLU A 306 -13.31 1.90 -24.11
CA GLU A 306 -13.33 2.87 -25.20
C GLU A 306 -14.42 3.95 -25.03
N PRO A 307 -15.71 3.63 -24.82
CA PRO A 307 -16.74 4.65 -24.61
C PRO A 307 -16.47 5.55 -23.40
N PHE A 308 -15.81 5.00 -22.37
CA PHE A 308 -15.44 5.76 -21.19
C PHE A 308 -14.30 6.75 -21.48
N VAL A 309 -13.30 6.34 -22.27
CA VAL A 309 -12.19 7.20 -22.69
C VAL A 309 -12.67 8.32 -23.62
N GLU A 310 -13.57 8.02 -24.56
CA GLU A 310 -14.22 9.03 -25.41
C GLU A 310 -14.97 10.09 -24.59
N LYS A 311 -15.76 9.64 -23.60
CA LYS A 311 -16.44 10.55 -22.66
C LYS A 311 -15.45 11.42 -21.89
N LEU A 312 -14.32 10.86 -21.47
CA LEU A 312 -13.25 11.61 -20.79
C LEU A 312 -12.59 12.66 -21.69
N HIS A 313 -12.41 12.36 -22.98
CA HIS A 313 -11.95 13.34 -23.97
C HIS A 313 -12.89 14.53 -24.07
N LEU A 314 -14.21 14.30 -24.09
CA LEU A 314 -15.19 15.37 -24.09
C LEU A 314 -15.13 16.21 -22.81
N LEU A 315 -14.99 15.57 -21.64
CA LEU A 315 -14.82 16.27 -20.35
C LEU A 315 -13.54 17.12 -20.32
N ARG A 316 -12.45 16.64 -20.92
CA ARG A 316 -11.20 17.41 -21.07
C ARG A 316 -11.45 18.66 -21.91
N LEU A 317 -12.12 18.55 -23.05
CA LEU A 317 -12.40 19.69 -23.94
C LEU A 317 -13.31 20.73 -23.27
N LEU A 318 -14.36 20.29 -22.59
CA LEU A 318 -15.23 21.17 -21.80
C LEU A 318 -14.44 21.91 -20.72
N SER A 319 -13.50 21.24 -20.05
CA SER A 319 -12.66 21.88 -19.03
C SER A 319 -11.72 22.94 -19.60
N SER A 320 -11.24 22.77 -20.84
CA SER A 320 -10.43 23.79 -21.51
C SER A 320 -11.26 24.99 -21.95
N TRP A 321 -12.50 24.79 -22.41
CA TRP A 321 -13.37 25.87 -22.85
C TRP A 321 -13.81 26.77 -21.70
N GLU A 322 -14.24 26.20 -20.57
CA GLU A 322 -14.61 26.99 -19.37
C GLU A 322 -13.44 27.85 -18.86
N SER A 323 -12.20 27.36 -18.98
CA SER A 323 -11.01 28.11 -18.57
C SER A 323 -10.71 29.30 -19.49
N TRP A 324 -11.09 29.22 -20.77
CA TRP A 324 -10.91 30.29 -21.74
C TRP A 324 -11.95 31.39 -21.55
N GLU A 325 -13.20 31.04 -21.25
CA GLU A 325 -14.25 32.02 -20.93
C GLU A 325 -13.95 32.81 -19.64
N GLN A 326 -13.39 32.15 -18.62
CA GLN A 326 -12.96 32.80 -17.38
C GLN A 326 -11.74 33.71 -17.57
N ALA A 327 -10.80 33.35 -18.46
CA ALA A 327 -9.67 34.22 -18.81
C ALA A 327 -10.11 35.43 -19.64
N GLY A 328 -11.15 35.28 -20.47
CA GLY A 328 -11.71 36.36 -21.29
C GLY A 328 -12.53 37.40 -20.50
N SER A 329 -13.13 37.05 -19.35
CA SER A 329 -13.90 38.02 -18.55
C SER A 329 -13.06 38.92 -17.64
N VAL A 330 -11.76 38.63 -17.47
CA VAL A 330 -10.83 39.43 -16.64
C VAL A 330 -10.18 40.58 -17.44
N ALA A 331 -10.48 40.73 -18.73
CA ALA A 331 -9.95 41.81 -19.56
C ALA A 331 -11.07 42.74 -20.06
N ILE A 332 -11.54 43.63 -19.19
CA ILE A 332 -12.12 44.92 -19.62
C ILE A 332 -11.58 46.00 -18.65
N PRO A 333 -10.83 47.02 -19.14
CA PRO A 333 -10.24 48.08 -18.33
C PRO A 333 -11.26 49.04 -17.71
#